data_AF-A0A6N9JIM0-F1
#
_entry.id   AF-A0A6N9JIM0-F1
#
_cell.length_a   1.000
_cell.length_b   1.000
_cell.length_c   1.000
_cell.angle_alpha   90.00
_cell.angle_beta   90.00
_cell.angle_gamma   90.00
#
_symmetry.space_group_name_H-M   'P 1'
#
loop_
_entity.id
_entity.type
_entity.pdbx_description
1 polymer ?
#
loop_
_entity_poly.entity_id
_entity_poly.type
_entity_poly.pdbx_seq_one_letter_code
_entity_poly.pdbx_strand_id
1 'polypeptide(L)'
;MVREFDERNLAKSRAVCAAVAEEADTGKRRLTERERRILDMWPRFEDTGEPVMVGDAYVDTDGDDNIVAAVRFDRGCADLVGAEGFYTGFDPGERVKRPEPKVLDADGVEIKVGDTVYGIGRTEHQFEVIDPHHIDPEVGEAFSVRCYDSDEHEECHCKPKLLTHTRPDSWERLEEDAESIRQTIAYNFGDFSPSDFKRSGDSLQDRVSDIVRRAKALAGVEQ
;
A
#
# COMPACT_ATOMS: atom_id res chain seq x y z
N MET A 1 16.16 -2.78 -26.72
CA MET A 1 16.69 -1.98 -25.60
C MET A 1 15.83 -0.74 -25.48
N VAL A 2 14.67 -0.87 -24.83
CA VAL A 2 13.78 0.27 -24.55
C VAL A 2 14.46 1.03 -23.43
N ARG A 3 14.88 2.28 -23.68
CA ARG A 3 15.40 3.14 -22.61
C ARG A 3 14.24 3.38 -21.65
N GLU A 4 14.47 3.16 -20.36
CA GLU A 4 13.57 3.62 -19.31
C GLU A 4 13.20 5.08 -19.58
N PHE A 5 11.90 5.36 -19.57
CA PHE A 5 11.41 6.71 -19.67
C PHE A 5 11.61 7.36 -18.29
N ASP A 6 12.84 7.84 -18.04
CA ASP A 6 13.24 8.43 -16.76
C ASP A 6 12.28 9.55 -16.30
N GLU A 7 12.15 9.75 -14.98
CA GLU A 7 11.36 10.83 -14.35
C GLU A 7 11.58 12.21 -14.97
N ARG A 8 12.81 12.46 -15.43
CA ARG A 8 13.20 13.71 -16.11
C ARG A 8 12.50 13.90 -17.46
N ASN A 9 12.23 12.82 -18.20
CA ASN A 9 11.52 12.87 -19.46
C ASN A 9 10.02 13.07 -19.24
N LEU A 10 9.47 12.45 -18.18
CA LEU A 10 8.09 12.64 -17.74
C LEU A 10 7.80 14.08 -17.30
N ALA A 11 8.70 14.66 -16.50
CA ALA A 11 8.59 16.06 -16.09
C ALA A 11 8.64 17.02 -17.29
N LYS A 12 9.51 16.73 -18.27
CA LYS A 12 9.62 17.54 -19.50
C LYS A 12 8.40 17.41 -20.40
N SER A 13 7.85 16.20 -20.59
CA SER A 13 6.66 16.01 -21.42
C SER A 13 5.44 16.70 -20.81
N ARG A 14 5.25 16.61 -19.49
CA ARG A 14 4.19 17.33 -18.78
C ARG A 14 4.31 18.85 -18.94
N ALA A 15 5.50 19.40 -18.75
CA ALA A 15 5.74 20.84 -18.90
C ALA A 15 5.45 21.34 -20.33
N VAL A 16 5.82 20.57 -21.35
CA VAL A 16 5.58 20.93 -22.75
C VAL A 16 4.08 20.89 -23.09
N CYS A 17 3.36 19.86 -22.68
CA CYS A 17 1.92 19.76 -22.93
C CYS A 17 1.12 20.84 -22.19
N ALA A 18 1.47 21.11 -20.93
CA ALA A 18 0.85 22.19 -20.16
C ALA A 18 1.10 23.57 -20.79
N ALA A 19 2.34 23.85 -21.20
CA ALA A 19 2.68 25.11 -21.87
C ALA A 19 1.93 25.29 -23.21
N VAL A 20 1.78 24.21 -23.99
CA VAL A 20 1.04 24.26 -25.27
C VAL A 20 -0.45 24.50 -25.03
N ALA A 21 -1.04 23.89 -24.00
CA ALA A 21 -2.45 24.11 -23.63
C ALA A 21 -2.68 25.55 -23.16
N GLU A 22 -1.85 26.05 -22.24
CA GLU A 22 -1.91 27.44 -21.73
C GLU A 22 -1.66 28.48 -22.83
N GLU A 23 -0.68 28.27 -23.72
CA GLU A 23 -0.42 29.19 -24.82
C GLU A 23 -1.54 29.23 -25.87
N ALA A 24 -2.25 28.10 -26.04
CA ALA A 24 -3.42 28.00 -26.90
C ALA A 24 -4.63 28.72 -26.31
N ASP A 25 -4.85 28.57 -24.99
CA ASP A 25 -5.98 29.17 -24.29
C ASP A 25 -5.81 30.69 -24.08
N THR A 26 -4.57 31.14 -23.85
CA THR A 26 -4.21 32.57 -23.77
C THR A 26 -4.12 33.27 -25.13
N GLY A 27 -4.30 32.54 -26.24
CA GLY A 27 -4.25 33.08 -27.60
C GLY A 27 -2.86 33.54 -28.08
N LYS A 28 -1.80 33.29 -27.29
CA LYS A 28 -0.40 33.64 -27.63
C LYS A 28 0.17 32.76 -28.73
N ARG A 29 -0.33 31.52 -28.86
CA ARG A 29 0.01 30.60 -29.95
C ARG A 29 -1.26 30.14 -30.65
N ARG A 30 -1.37 30.42 -31.95
CA ARG A 30 -2.42 29.82 -32.78
C ARG A 30 -2.03 28.38 -33.10
N LEU A 31 -2.68 27.43 -32.43
CA LEU A 31 -2.62 26.03 -32.83
C LEU A 31 -3.06 25.90 -34.29
N THR A 32 -2.29 25.14 -35.05
CA THR A 32 -2.70 24.68 -36.38
C THR A 32 -3.92 23.77 -36.26
N GLU A 33 -4.71 23.67 -37.33
CA GLU A 33 -5.87 22.76 -37.38
C GLU A 33 -5.47 21.31 -37.03
N ARG A 34 -4.25 20.92 -37.43
CA ARG A 34 -3.68 19.60 -37.10
C ARG A 34 -3.41 19.45 -35.61
N GLU A 35 -2.84 20.45 -34.94
CA GLU A 35 -2.58 20.39 -33.49
C GLU A 35 -3.89 20.39 -32.69
N ARG A 36 -4.89 21.18 -33.10
CA ARG A 36 -6.23 21.15 -32.48
C ARG A 36 -6.87 19.77 -32.58
N ARG A 37 -6.82 19.17 -33.76
CA ARG A 37 -7.36 17.83 -33.98
C ARG A 37 -6.64 16.78 -33.14
N ILE A 38 -5.32 16.89 -32.95
CA ILE A 38 -4.57 15.98 -32.07
C ILE A 38 -4.99 16.14 -30.61
N LEU A 39 -5.17 17.38 -30.12
CA LEU A 39 -5.59 17.63 -28.74
C LEU A 39 -7.05 17.21 -28.47
N ASP A 40 -7.91 17.32 -29.47
CA ASP A 40 -9.31 16.86 -29.42
C ASP A 40 -9.40 15.33 -29.30
N MET A 41 -8.49 14.62 -29.98
CA MET A 41 -8.37 13.16 -29.91
C MET A 41 -7.58 12.67 -28.68
N TRP A 42 -6.96 13.56 -27.90
CA TRP A 42 -6.07 13.16 -26.81
C TRP A 42 -6.86 12.54 -25.64
N PRO A 43 -6.50 11.33 -25.13
CA PRO A 43 -7.20 10.69 -24.03
C PRO A 43 -7.16 11.53 -22.75
N ARG A 44 -8.26 11.55 -21.99
CA ARG A 44 -8.39 12.35 -20.76
C ARG A 44 -8.94 11.52 -19.61
N PHE A 45 -8.51 11.83 -18.39
CA PHE A 45 -9.03 11.17 -17.21
C PHE A 45 -10.49 11.56 -16.90
N GLU A 46 -11.26 10.63 -16.35
CA GLU A 46 -12.68 10.81 -16.00
C GLU A 46 -12.89 11.79 -14.84
N ASP A 47 -11.98 11.79 -13.86
CA ASP A 47 -12.06 12.56 -12.61
C ASP A 47 -11.76 14.05 -12.81
N THR A 48 -10.62 14.37 -13.45
CA THR A 48 -10.13 15.75 -13.60
C THR A 48 -10.29 16.31 -15.01
N GLY A 49 -10.51 15.47 -16.02
CA GLY A 49 -10.50 15.87 -17.43
C GLY A 49 -9.10 16.22 -17.97
N GLU A 50 -8.06 15.97 -17.18
CA GLU A 50 -6.67 16.19 -17.56
C GLU A 50 -6.24 15.22 -18.66
N PRO A 51 -5.35 15.65 -19.58
CA PRO A 51 -4.80 14.78 -20.60
C PRO A 51 -3.95 13.66 -19.97
N VAL A 52 -4.14 12.43 -20.44
CA VAL A 52 -3.34 11.27 -20.03
C VAL A 52 -1.93 11.40 -20.60
N MET A 53 -0.92 11.21 -19.75
CA MET A 53 0.48 11.32 -20.11
C MET A 53 1.22 9.99 -19.99
N VAL A 54 2.33 9.87 -20.72
CA VAL A 54 3.26 8.74 -20.54
C VAL A 54 3.76 8.71 -19.10
N GLY A 55 3.71 7.53 -18.49
CA GLY A 55 4.02 7.22 -17.11
C GLY A 55 2.85 7.38 -16.15
N ASP A 56 1.69 7.87 -16.60
CA ASP A 56 0.49 7.86 -15.77
C ASP A 56 -0.07 6.44 -15.64
N ALA A 57 -0.64 6.16 -14.48
CA ALA A 57 -1.37 4.92 -14.25
C ALA A 57 -2.82 5.05 -14.74
N TYR A 58 -3.33 4.01 -15.36
CA TYR A 58 -4.70 3.93 -15.87
C TYR A 58 -5.26 2.51 -15.71
N VAL A 59 -6.58 2.39 -15.71
CA VAL A 59 -7.28 1.09 -15.77
C VAL A 59 -7.63 0.82 -17.22
N ASP A 60 -7.30 -0.38 -17.70
CA ASP A 60 -7.66 -0.80 -19.05
C ASP A 60 -9.14 -1.23 -19.17
N THR A 61 -9.56 -1.68 -20.35
CA THR A 61 -10.93 -2.13 -20.60
C THR A 61 -11.29 -3.44 -19.90
N ASP A 62 -10.29 -4.24 -19.52
CA ASP A 62 -10.47 -5.50 -18.79
C ASP A 62 -10.52 -5.26 -17.27
N GLY A 63 -10.20 -4.05 -16.81
CA GLY A 63 -10.22 -3.65 -15.41
C GLY A 63 -8.85 -3.75 -14.73
N ASP A 64 -7.78 -3.97 -15.49
CA ASP A 64 -6.43 -4.15 -14.96
C ASP A 64 -5.63 -2.84 -14.93
N ASP A 65 -4.86 -2.66 -13.86
CA ASP A 65 -3.99 -1.51 -13.68
C ASP A 65 -2.80 -1.57 -14.64
N ASN A 66 -2.61 -0.50 -15.41
CA ASN A 66 -1.53 -0.37 -16.37
C ASN A 66 -0.82 1.00 -16.25
N ILE A 67 0.40 1.07 -16.78
CA ILE A 67 1.15 2.32 -16.93
C ILE A 67 1.23 2.67 -18.41
N VAL A 68 0.90 3.92 -18.74
CA VAL A 68 0.99 4.43 -20.12
C VAL A 68 2.45 4.50 -20.55
N ALA A 69 2.85 3.65 -21.49
CA ALA A 69 4.17 3.71 -22.11
C ALA A 69 4.18 4.59 -23.38
N ALA A 70 3.06 4.65 -24.11
CA ALA A 70 2.90 5.51 -25.27
C ALA A 70 1.43 5.84 -25.55
N VAL A 71 1.19 6.92 -26.28
CA VAL A 71 -0.11 7.26 -26.88
C VAL A 71 0.01 7.10 -28.38
N ARG A 72 -0.82 6.25 -28.98
CA ARG A 72 -0.81 5.98 -30.41
C ARG A 72 -2.07 6.54 -31.05
N PHE A 73 -1.90 7.24 -32.17
CA PHE A 73 -3.03 7.68 -32.98
C PHE A 73 -3.23 6.73 -34.16
N ASP A 74 -4.41 6.15 -34.29
CA ASP A 74 -4.82 5.39 -35.47
C ASP A 74 -6.25 5.73 -35.88
N ARG A 75 -6.50 5.86 -37.19
CA ARG A 75 -7.82 6.07 -37.82
C ARG A 75 -8.74 7.15 -37.19
N GLY A 76 -8.20 8.11 -36.45
CA GLY A 76 -8.97 9.17 -35.79
C GLY A 76 -9.30 8.91 -34.32
N CYS A 77 -8.72 7.86 -33.73
CA CYS A 77 -8.77 7.54 -32.30
C CYS A 77 -7.37 7.61 -31.69
N ALA A 78 -7.31 7.65 -30.36
CA ALA A 78 -6.07 7.56 -29.60
C ALA A 78 -6.14 6.35 -28.66
N ASP A 79 -5.17 5.45 -28.82
CA ASP A 79 -5.01 4.25 -28.01
C ASP A 79 -3.88 4.47 -27.00
N LEU A 80 -4.07 3.96 -25.79
CA LEU A 80 -3.00 3.87 -24.81
C LEU A 80 -2.23 2.58 -25.02
N VAL A 81 -0.90 2.67 -24.96
CA VAL A 81 -0.02 1.49 -25.00
C VAL A 81 0.50 1.28 -23.59
N GLY A 82 0.20 0.13 -22.99
CA GLY A 82 0.72 -0.27 -21.69
C GLY A 82 2.22 -0.59 -21.74
N ALA A 83 2.86 -0.68 -20.57
CA ALA A 83 4.29 -1.04 -20.44
C ALA A 83 4.64 -2.39 -21.09
N GLU A 84 3.69 -3.34 -21.13
CA GLU A 84 3.86 -4.65 -21.76
C GLU A 84 3.62 -4.64 -23.28
N GLY A 85 3.29 -3.48 -23.86
CA GLY A 85 3.07 -3.30 -25.30
C GLY A 85 1.66 -3.66 -25.78
N PHE A 86 0.73 -3.95 -24.86
CA PHE A 86 -0.69 -4.09 -25.17
C PHE A 86 -1.32 -2.74 -25.47
N TYR A 87 -2.28 -2.74 -26.40
CA TYR A 87 -3.02 -1.55 -26.82
C TYR A 87 -4.40 -1.58 -26.17
N THR A 88 -4.72 -0.51 -25.45
CA THR A 88 -6.05 -0.27 -24.91
C THR A 88 -6.68 0.82 -25.75
N GLY A 89 -7.67 0.42 -26.56
CA GLY A 89 -8.41 1.33 -27.42
C GLY A 89 -9.51 2.03 -26.63
N PHE A 90 -9.61 3.35 -26.81
CA PHE A 90 -10.68 4.16 -26.26
C PHE A 90 -11.46 4.80 -27.41
N ASP A 91 -12.78 4.78 -27.30
CA ASP A 91 -13.64 5.44 -28.28
C ASP A 91 -13.47 6.97 -28.22
N PRO A 92 -13.69 7.70 -29.33
CA PRO A 92 -13.62 9.15 -29.33
C PRO A 92 -14.55 9.77 -28.27
N GLY A 93 -13.96 10.46 -27.30
CA GLY A 93 -14.69 11.09 -26.20
C GLY A 93 -14.90 10.18 -24.98
N GLU A 94 -14.48 8.92 -25.02
CA GLU A 94 -14.37 8.06 -23.84
C GLU A 94 -13.32 8.64 -22.86
N ARG A 95 -13.53 8.40 -21.56
CA ARG A 95 -12.64 8.89 -20.50
C ARG A 95 -11.91 7.72 -19.87
N VAL A 96 -10.65 7.96 -19.56
CA VAL A 96 -9.74 6.99 -18.98
C VAL A 96 -9.91 7.01 -17.46
N LYS A 97 -9.97 5.83 -16.84
CA LYS A 97 -10.05 5.72 -15.38
C LYS A 97 -8.64 5.67 -14.78
N ARG A 98 -8.45 6.34 -13.65
CA ARG A 98 -7.26 6.12 -12.81
C ARG A 98 -7.48 4.84 -12.00
N PRO A 99 -6.42 4.05 -11.78
CA PRO A 99 -6.49 2.96 -10.82
C PRO A 99 -6.78 3.53 -9.44
N GLU A 100 -7.51 2.78 -8.63
CA GLU A 100 -7.67 3.13 -7.23
C GLU A 100 -6.26 3.19 -6.61
N PRO A 101 -5.93 4.27 -5.87
CA PRO A 101 -4.66 4.33 -5.18
C PRO A 101 -4.51 3.09 -4.30
N LYS A 102 -3.31 2.48 -4.28
CA LYS A 102 -3.03 1.34 -3.42
C LYS A 102 -2.17 1.81 -2.27
N VAL A 103 -2.69 1.69 -1.07
CA VAL A 103 -1.98 2.09 0.15
C VAL A 103 -1.41 0.84 0.79
N LEU A 104 -0.09 0.72 0.76
CA LEU A 104 0.64 -0.42 1.31
C LEU A 104 1.09 -0.14 2.74
N ASP A 105 0.99 -1.16 3.58
CA ASP A 105 1.53 -1.18 4.93
C ASP A 105 3.07 -1.31 4.94
N ALA A 106 3.67 -1.43 6.12
CA ALA A 106 5.11 -1.59 6.29
C ALA A 106 5.67 -2.89 5.68
N ASP A 107 4.85 -3.93 5.54
CA ASP A 107 5.21 -5.22 4.95
C ASP A 107 4.99 -5.26 3.43
N GLY A 108 4.46 -4.18 2.85
CA GLY A 108 4.13 -4.09 1.43
C GLY A 108 2.78 -4.74 1.09
N VAL A 109 1.95 -5.02 2.09
CA VAL A 109 0.59 -5.55 1.95
C VAL A 109 -0.40 -4.39 1.82
N GLU A 110 -1.33 -4.50 0.88
CA GLU A 110 -2.38 -3.49 0.69
C GLU A 110 -3.32 -3.40 1.90
N ILE A 111 -3.57 -2.18 2.36
CA ILE A 111 -4.49 -1.85 3.45
C ILE A 111 -5.87 -1.55 2.87
N LYS A 112 -6.91 -2.23 3.37
CA LYS A 112 -8.30 -2.07 2.92
C LYS A 112 -9.20 -1.61 4.06
N VAL A 113 -10.34 -1.03 3.71
CA VAL A 113 -11.38 -0.66 4.68
C VAL A 113 -11.84 -1.90 5.44
N GLY A 114 -11.91 -1.81 6.76
CA GLY A 114 -12.27 -2.89 7.66
C GLY A 114 -11.13 -3.84 8.03
N ASP A 115 -9.92 -3.64 7.49
CA ASP A 115 -8.76 -4.42 7.93
C ASP A 115 -8.37 -4.06 9.36
N THR A 116 -7.88 -5.07 10.09
CA THR A 116 -7.24 -4.89 11.39
C THR A 116 -5.73 -4.82 11.20
N VAL A 117 -5.15 -3.68 11.54
CA VAL A 117 -3.71 -3.39 11.41
C VAL A 117 -3.14 -2.96 12.75
N TYR A 118 -1.83 -3.04 12.90
CA TYR A 118 -1.12 -2.78 14.14
C TYR A 118 -0.03 -1.73 13.95
N GLY A 119 0.19 -0.90 14.96
CA GLY A 119 1.26 0.10 14.95
C GLY A 119 2.64 -0.52 15.09
N ILE A 120 3.58 -0.20 14.19
CA ILE A 120 5.00 -0.52 14.37
C ILE A 120 5.70 0.61 15.13
N GLY A 121 5.75 0.52 16.47
CA GLY A 121 6.43 1.55 17.27
C GLY A 121 6.11 1.53 18.75
N ARG A 122 5.99 2.73 19.33
CA ARG A 122 5.77 2.91 20.79
C ARG A 122 4.37 2.53 21.25
N THR A 123 3.42 2.53 20.33
CA THR A 123 2.02 2.17 20.54
C THR A 123 1.75 1.00 19.61
N GLU A 124 2.02 -0.22 20.08
CA GLU A 124 1.65 -1.50 19.45
C GLU A 124 0.12 -1.72 19.45
N HIS A 125 -0.62 -0.63 19.23
CA HIS A 125 -2.07 -0.59 19.33
C HIS A 125 -2.70 -1.28 18.12
N GLN A 126 -3.91 -1.74 18.33
CA GLN A 126 -4.75 -2.32 17.31
C GLN A 126 -5.63 -1.24 16.68
N PHE A 127 -5.59 -1.15 15.36
CA PHE A 127 -6.31 -0.18 14.57
C PHE A 127 -7.29 -0.87 13.62
N GLU A 128 -8.52 -0.37 13.54
CA GLU A 128 -9.48 -0.73 12.50
C GLU A 128 -9.48 0.34 11.40
N VAL A 129 -9.27 -0.07 10.16
CA VAL A 129 -9.14 0.87 9.03
C VAL A 129 -10.53 1.37 8.61
N ILE A 130 -10.73 2.70 8.66
CA ILE A 130 -11.95 3.37 8.22
C ILE A 130 -11.81 3.84 6.76
N ASP A 131 -10.67 4.49 6.45
CA ASP A 131 -10.39 5.02 5.11
C ASP A 131 -8.88 4.94 4.82
N PRO A 132 -8.43 4.05 3.92
CA PRO A 132 -7.02 3.92 3.58
C PRO A 132 -6.49 5.07 2.72
N HIS A 133 -7.35 5.85 2.06
CA HIS A 133 -6.96 6.85 1.06
C HIS A 133 -7.14 8.29 1.54
N HIS A 134 -7.16 8.51 2.86
CA HIS A 134 -7.41 9.83 3.40
C HIS A 134 -6.28 10.79 3.01
N ILE A 135 -6.65 11.92 2.40
CA ILE A 135 -5.72 13.02 2.13
C ILE A 135 -6.01 14.08 3.18
N ASP A 136 -5.05 14.30 4.07
CA ASP A 136 -5.13 15.40 5.05
C ASP A 136 -5.03 16.75 4.31
N PRO A 137 -6.11 17.57 4.33
CA PRO A 137 -6.15 18.84 3.61
C PRO A 137 -5.21 19.91 4.18
N GLU A 138 -4.72 19.78 5.41
CA GLU A 138 -3.81 20.75 6.04
C GLU A 138 -2.34 20.46 5.74
N VAL A 139 -1.96 19.18 5.64
CA VAL A 139 -0.56 18.76 5.50
C VAL A 139 -0.17 18.54 4.04
N GLY A 140 -1.10 18.15 3.17
CA GLY A 140 -0.85 17.97 1.74
C GLY A 140 0.19 16.89 1.39
N GLU A 141 0.69 16.14 2.37
CA GLU A 141 1.67 15.07 2.17
C GLU A 141 1.10 13.70 2.54
N ALA A 142 1.12 12.82 1.53
CA ALA A 142 1.01 11.35 1.55
C ALA A 142 -0.24 10.77 2.23
N PHE A 143 -1.02 10.01 1.46
CA PHE A 143 -2.14 9.15 1.90
C PHE A 143 -1.96 8.71 3.37
N SER A 144 -2.76 9.29 4.27
CA SER A 144 -2.87 8.83 5.64
C SER A 144 -3.99 7.81 5.71
N VAL A 145 -3.83 6.81 6.57
CA VAL A 145 -4.88 5.85 6.85
C VAL A 145 -5.67 6.41 8.01
N ARG A 146 -6.96 6.68 7.81
CA ARG A 146 -7.87 6.99 8.90
C ARG A 146 -8.25 5.67 9.58
N CYS A 147 -7.96 5.58 10.86
CA CYS A 147 -8.18 4.40 11.67
C CYS A 147 -9.00 4.72 12.92
N TYR A 148 -9.64 3.70 13.47
CA TYR A 148 -10.12 3.69 14.84
C TYR A 148 -9.11 2.95 15.73
N ASP A 149 -8.53 3.64 16.71
CA ASP A 149 -7.69 3.05 17.74
C ASP A 149 -8.60 2.27 18.72
N SER A 150 -8.45 0.95 18.73
CA SER A 150 -9.26 0.06 19.57
C SER A 150 -8.85 0.11 21.04
N ASP A 151 -7.60 0.51 21.33
CA ASP A 151 -7.04 0.57 22.67
C ASP A 151 -7.39 1.90 23.37
N GLU A 152 -7.32 3.02 22.64
CA GLU A 152 -7.65 4.37 23.16
C GLU A 152 -9.12 4.78 22.90
N HIS A 153 -9.86 4.00 22.10
CA HIS A 153 -11.24 4.24 21.71
C HIS A 153 -11.47 5.57 20.96
N GLU A 154 -10.49 6.02 20.18
CA GLU A 154 -10.55 7.26 19.40
C GLU A 154 -10.19 7.07 17.92
N GLU A 155 -10.61 8.00 17.07
CA GLU A 155 -10.20 8.02 15.67
C GLU A 155 -8.87 8.74 15.52
N CYS A 156 -7.97 8.17 14.71
CA CYS A 156 -6.64 8.73 14.47
C CYS A 156 -6.24 8.61 13.00
N HIS A 157 -5.20 9.36 12.62
CA HIS A 157 -4.59 9.29 11.30
C HIS A 157 -3.19 8.71 11.40
N CYS A 158 -2.99 7.57 10.73
CA CYS A 158 -1.75 6.82 10.76
C CYS A 158 -1.04 6.92 9.41
N LYS A 159 0.30 6.91 9.44
CA LYS A 159 1.07 6.74 8.21
C LYS A 159 1.04 5.26 7.82
N PRO A 160 0.78 4.89 6.56
CA PRO A 160 0.73 3.50 6.11
C PRO A 160 2.02 2.73 6.46
N LYS A 161 3.18 3.38 6.31
CA LYS A 161 4.50 2.84 6.65
C LYS A 161 4.72 2.57 8.14
N LEU A 162 3.79 2.96 9.00
CA LEU A 162 3.83 2.69 10.44
C LEU A 162 2.76 1.68 10.87
N LEU A 163 2.10 1.03 9.90
CA LEU A 163 1.10 0.00 10.12
C LEU A 163 1.59 -1.33 9.57
N THR A 164 1.13 -2.42 10.16
CA THR A 164 1.38 -3.79 9.70
C THR A 164 0.15 -4.65 9.93
N HIS A 165 -0.14 -5.59 9.02
CA HIS A 165 -1.13 -6.65 9.29
C HIS A 165 -0.61 -7.71 10.28
N THR A 166 0.68 -7.70 10.58
CA THR A 166 1.30 -8.64 11.52
C THR A 166 1.13 -8.14 12.94
N ARG A 167 0.30 -8.85 13.73
CA ARG A 167 0.14 -8.55 15.15
C ARG A 167 1.48 -8.62 15.90
N PRO A 168 1.88 -7.57 16.63
CA PRO A 168 3.05 -7.60 17.50
C PRO A 168 2.96 -8.75 18.51
N ASP A 169 4.11 -9.32 18.87
CA ASP A 169 4.15 -10.37 19.89
C ASP A 169 3.85 -9.76 21.26
N SER A 170 2.86 -10.32 21.96
CA SER A 170 2.52 -9.92 23.32
C SER A 170 3.05 -10.95 24.32
N TRP A 171 3.25 -10.51 25.56
CA TRP A 171 3.59 -11.40 26.65
C TRP A 171 2.58 -12.54 26.84
N GLU A 172 1.29 -12.26 26.62
CA GLU A 172 0.21 -13.24 26.70
C GLU A 172 0.35 -14.31 25.60
N ARG A 173 0.69 -13.91 24.36
CA ARG A 173 0.99 -14.86 23.28
C ARG A 173 2.23 -15.71 23.57
N LEU A 174 3.27 -15.12 24.14
CA LEU A 174 4.45 -15.87 24.57
C LEU A 174 4.11 -16.90 25.65
N GLU A 175 3.17 -16.59 26.55
CA GLU A 175 2.66 -17.54 27.54
C GLU A 175 1.78 -18.63 26.92
N GLU A 176 0.90 -18.29 25.99
CA GLU A 176 0.09 -19.26 25.23
C GLU A 176 0.97 -20.21 24.42
N ASP A 177 1.97 -19.70 23.72
CA ASP A 177 2.93 -20.48 22.95
C ASP A 177 3.75 -21.39 23.88
N ALA A 178 4.19 -20.88 25.02
CA ALA A 178 4.89 -21.68 26.02
C ALA A 178 4.01 -22.84 26.54
N GLU A 179 2.73 -22.60 26.80
CA GLU A 179 1.78 -23.63 27.25
C GLU A 179 1.46 -24.63 26.13
N SER A 180 1.31 -24.19 24.88
CA SER A 180 1.13 -25.06 23.72
C SER A 180 2.33 -25.99 23.50
N ILE A 181 3.55 -25.46 23.62
CA ILE A 181 4.79 -26.23 23.57
C ILE A 181 4.84 -27.23 24.73
N ARG A 182 4.50 -26.78 25.95
CA ARG A 182 4.44 -27.63 27.15
C ARG A 182 3.50 -28.83 26.95
N GLN A 183 2.30 -28.59 26.44
CA GLN A 183 1.31 -29.62 26.13
C GLN A 183 1.79 -30.55 25.03
N THR A 184 2.43 -30.02 24.00
CA THR A 184 3.00 -30.81 22.89
C THR A 184 4.12 -31.74 23.39
N ILE A 185 4.97 -31.26 24.29
CA ILE A 185 6.02 -32.09 24.94
C ILE A 185 5.37 -33.19 25.78
N ALA A 186 4.38 -32.84 26.61
CA ALA A 186 3.66 -33.81 27.44
C ALA A 186 2.92 -34.87 26.60
N TYR A 187 2.33 -34.48 25.48
CA TYR A 187 1.63 -35.39 24.57
C TYR A 187 2.57 -36.37 23.85
N ASN A 188 3.70 -35.88 23.32
CA ASN A 188 4.61 -36.70 22.52
C ASN A 188 5.59 -37.54 23.34
N PHE A 189 5.99 -37.06 24.52
CA PHE A 189 7.03 -37.70 25.34
C PHE A 189 6.52 -38.15 26.72
N GLY A 190 5.26 -37.88 27.07
CA GLY A 190 4.73 -38.06 28.43
C GLY A 190 5.28 -37.01 29.40
N ASP A 191 5.10 -37.23 30.71
CA ASP A 191 5.87 -36.53 31.75
C ASP A 191 7.33 -37.02 31.69
N PHE A 192 8.04 -36.62 30.64
CA PHE A 192 9.46 -36.83 30.51
C PHE A 192 10.16 -35.88 31.48
N SER A 193 10.14 -36.24 32.77
CA SER A 193 11.15 -35.82 33.72
C SER A 193 12.39 -36.62 33.35
N PRO A 194 13.44 -36.02 32.75
CA PRO A 194 14.68 -36.75 32.60
C PRO A 194 15.19 -36.97 34.01
N SER A 195 14.94 -38.18 34.53
CA SER A 195 15.34 -38.64 35.85
C SER A 195 16.86 -38.62 36.07
N ASP A 196 17.62 -38.17 35.06
CA ASP A 196 19.06 -38.00 35.04
C ASP A 196 19.53 -36.62 35.52
N PHE A 197 18.62 -35.64 35.71
CA PHE A 197 18.97 -34.33 36.29
C PHE A 197 18.42 -34.19 37.72
N LYS A 198 18.79 -35.12 38.62
CA LYS A 198 18.47 -35.08 40.06
C LYS A 198 19.20 -33.95 40.82
N ARG A 199 18.94 -32.69 40.49
CA ARG A 199 19.37 -31.58 41.35
C ARG A 199 18.40 -30.41 41.49
N SER A 200 17.35 -30.32 40.70
CA SER A 200 16.20 -29.44 40.95
C SER A 200 14.98 -30.07 40.29
N GLY A 201 13.91 -30.28 41.05
CA GLY A 201 12.73 -31.07 40.64
C GLY A 201 11.82 -30.39 39.62
N ASP A 202 12.36 -29.78 38.57
CA ASP A 202 11.59 -29.01 37.59
C ASP A 202 11.59 -29.78 36.25
N SER A 203 10.40 -30.09 35.75
CA SER A 203 10.25 -30.84 34.49
C SER A 203 10.69 -29.98 33.29
N LEU A 204 10.99 -30.62 32.16
CA LEU A 204 11.32 -29.91 30.93
C LEU A 204 10.14 -29.04 30.48
N GLN A 205 8.91 -29.48 30.77
CA GLN A 205 7.68 -28.73 30.61
C GLN A 205 7.69 -27.42 31.42
N ASP A 206 8.02 -27.47 32.71
CA ASP A 206 7.96 -26.30 33.60
C ASP A 206 9.01 -25.24 33.24
N ARG A 207 10.14 -25.67 32.65
CA ARG A 207 11.19 -24.75 32.19
C ARG A 207 10.76 -23.88 31.02
N VAL A 208 9.82 -24.34 30.19
CA VAL A 208 9.31 -23.56 29.05
C VAL A 208 8.53 -22.35 29.57
N SER A 209 7.59 -22.56 30.49
CA SER A 209 6.83 -21.47 31.12
C SER A 209 7.73 -20.58 31.99
N ASP A 210 8.72 -21.14 32.69
CA ASP A 210 9.65 -20.36 33.52
C ASP A 210 10.59 -19.45 32.70
N ILE A 211 10.85 -19.76 31.42
CA ILE A 211 11.61 -18.85 30.53
C ILE A 211 10.81 -17.56 30.31
N VAL A 212 9.51 -17.66 29.99
CA VAL A 212 8.66 -16.49 29.75
C VAL A 212 8.53 -15.65 31.02
N ARG A 213 8.32 -16.30 32.17
CA ARG A 213 8.30 -15.63 33.48
C ARG A 213 9.60 -14.87 33.77
N ARG A 214 10.76 -15.49 33.58
CA ARG A 214 12.05 -14.82 33.78
C ARG A 214 12.30 -13.69 32.78
N ALA A 215 11.83 -13.84 31.53
CA ALA A 215 11.90 -12.79 30.53
C ALA A 215 11.07 -11.57 30.95
N LYS A 216 9.84 -11.77 31.48
CA LYS A 216 9.02 -10.71 32.09
C LYS A 216 9.74 -10.01 33.24
N ALA A 217 10.35 -10.78 34.16
CA ALA A 217 11.11 -10.25 35.28
C ALA A 217 12.28 -9.37 34.82
N LEU A 218 13.03 -9.81 33.81
CA LEU A 218 14.15 -9.07 33.24
C LEU A 218 13.72 -7.81 32.49
N ALA A 219 12.56 -7.86 31.83
CA ALA A 219 11.98 -6.71 31.15
C ALA A 219 11.34 -5.70 32.12
N GLY A 220 11.28 -6.00 33.42
CA GLY A 220 10.66 -5.15 34.43
C GLY A 220 9.13 -5.11 34.34
N VAL A 221 8.52 -6.16 33.80
CA VAL A 221 7.07 -6.28 33.56
C VAL A 221 6.38 -7.11 34.67
N GLU A 222 7.10 -7.54 35.72
CA GLU A 222 6.52 -8.14 36.94
C GLU A 222 6.25 -7.02 37.99
N GLN A 223 5.07 -6.79 38.59
CA GLN A 223 3.73 -7.38 38.62
C GLN A 223 2.71 -6.25 38.74
#